data_AF-A0A930DMF3-F1
#
_entry.id   AF-A0A930DMF3-F1
#
_cell.length_a   1.000
_cell.length_b   1.000
_cell.length_c   1.000
_cell.angle_alpha   90.00
_cell.angle_beta   90.00
_cell.angle_gamma   90.00
#
_symmetry.space_group_name_H-M   'P 1'
#
loop_
_entity.id
_entity.type
_entity.pdbx_description
1 polymer ?
#
loop_
_entity_poly.entity_id
_entity_poly.type
_entity_poly.pdbx_seq_one_letter_code
_entity_poly.pdbx_strand_id
1 'polypeptide(L)'
;MSDLENSVDKTTQETVQNTEEYSDANASKNAEYSLSDDRRVKTLSPGAMVAKRFFRNRIAVLGMVVLIFMFLFSFLGGALMPYGESQLFYRKDSQSQKYAGVKVNTELRYQQAEKDSFPALAQAQFVLAKGKKLTEFAAGGVDYSYEEAGKDFYIISKKGSSAPVAFAAVDTVTSVSGAGQIPFAEQLSILKALTNGEKEFTEGGSSYTLSEDGTVTKDGTAYAYASRYVVNAIMSDVTFSQKFKEELLEQIQAGATSFSFTDDDGVEANYTMEYDATSKTYNILQSREQMVYDSYSPPSKAHPLGTDKNGMDMLTRLM
;
A
#
# COMPACT_ATOMS: atom_id res chain seq x y z
N MET A 1 39.74 45.11 -17.67
CA MET A 1 40.07 45.70 -18.98
C MET A 1 41.02 44.71 -19.63
N SER A 2 40.55 44.03 -20.67
CA SER A 2 41.31 43.36 -21.76
C SER A 2 42.50 42.45 -21.37
N ASP A 3 42.67 41.22 -21.85
CA ASP A 3 42.01 40.39 -22.84
C ASP A 3 42.63 38.97 -22.70
N LEU A 4 42.01 38.02 -23.39
CA LEU A 4 42.45 36.66 -23.70
C LEU A 4 43.96 36.50 -23.97
N GLU A 5 44.56 35.34 -23.67
CA GLU A 5 44.65 34.16 -24.57
C GLU A 5 45.75 33.16 -24.13
N ASN A 6 45.45 31.87 -24.30
CA ASN A 6 46.32 30.77 -24.75
C ASN A 6 47.18 29.90 -23.80
N SER A 7 46.80 28.61 -23.80
CA SER A 7 47.59 27.36 -23.92
C SER A 7 48.74 26.95 -22.97
N VAL A 8 48.54 25.74 -22.42
CA VAL A 8 49.44 24.55 -22.41
C VAL A 8 50.64 24.51 -21.44
N ASP A 9 50.43 23.72 -20.38
CA ASP A 9 51.16 22.53 -19.89
C ASP A 9 52.71 22.43 -19.88
N LYS A 10 53.19 21.87 -18.75
CA LYS A 10 54.36 21.00 -18.51
C LYS A 10 55.79 21.54 -18.23
N THR A 11 56.24 21.17 -17.03
CA THR A 11 57.39 20.26 -16.75
C THR A 11 58.82 20.84 -16.62
N THR A 12 59.28 20.87 -15.36
CA THR A 12 60.47 20.17 -14.81
C THR A 12 61.85 20.41 -15.44
N GLN A 13 62.82 20.87 -14.64
CA GLN A 13 63.98 20.07 -14.16
C GLN A 13 64.99 20.95 -13.39
N GLU A 14 65.24 20.57 -12.14
CA GLU A 14 66.46 20.91 -11.39
C GLU A 14 67.50 19.80 -11.59
N THR A 15 68.75 20.20 -11.78
CA THR A 15 69.97 19.40 -11.59
C THR A 15 70.69 19.97 -10.37
N VAL A 16 71.48 19.16 -9.65
CA VAL A 16 72.93 19.29 -9.37
C VAL A 16 73.14 18.58 -8.01
N GLN A 17 74.10 17.70 -7.72
CA GLN A 17 75.56 17.86 -7.71
C GLN A 17 76.23 16.52 -7.29
N ASN A 18 77.30 16.08 -7.98
CA ASN A 18 78.66 16.06 -7.42
C ASN A 18 79.69 15.44 -8.39
N THR A 19 80.86 16.06 -8.40
CA THR A 19 81.96 16.10 -9.38
C THR A 19 83.20 15.37 -8.81
N GLU A 20 83.81 14.42 -9.55
CA GLU A 20 85.18 14.38 -10.17
C GLU A 20 86.38 14.52 -9.18
N GLU A 21 87.60 13.96 -9.34
CA GLU A 21 88.47 13.70 -10.52
C GLU A 21 89.77 12.97 -10.01
N TYR A 22 90.41 12.00 -10.69
CA TYR A 22 91.65 12.03 -11.54
C TYR A 22 92.14 10.55 -11.67
N SER A 23 92.76 9.98 -12.72
CA SER A 23 93.15 10.40 -14.09
C SER A 23 93.67 9.20 -14.91
N ASP A 24 93.57 9.34 -16.24
CA ASP A 24 93.88 8.43 -17.37
C ASP A 24 95.27 7.77 -17.48
N ALA A 25 95.29 6.63 -18.20
CA ALA A 25 96.22 6.44 -19.33
C ALA A 25 95.73 5.37 -20.33
N ASN A 26 95.61 5.81 -21.59
CA ASN A 26 95.25 5.09 -22.82
C ASN A 26 96.12 3.86 -23.16
N ALA A 27 95.47 2.81 -23.70
CA ALA A 27 96.04 1.99 -24.78
C ALA A 27 94.92 1.32 -25.61
N SER A 28 94.70 1.86 -26.81
CA SER A 28 93.82 1.32 -27.86
C SER A 28 94.33 -0.02 -28.41
N LYS A 29 93.43 -0.98 -28.69
CA LYS A 29 93.60 -1.96 -29.78
C LYS A 29 92.24 -2.49 -30.27
N ASN A 30 92.02 -2.28 -31.57
CA ASN A 30 90.90 -2.79 -32.35
C ASN A 30 90.97 -4.32 -32.57
N ALA A 31 89.78 -4.89 -32.77
CA ALA A 31 89.46 -6.08 -33.56
C ALA A 31 90.01 -7.44 -33.11
N GLU A 32 89.12 -8.23 -32.47
CA GLU A 32 89.07 -9.67 -32.69
C GLU A 32 87.63 -10.18 -32.49
N TYR A 33 86.89 -10.37 -33.59
CA TYR A 33 85.75 -11.27 -33.59
C TYR A 33 86.31 -12.69 -33.50
N SER A 34 86.50 -13.18 -32.27
CA SER A 34 86.92 -14.56 -32.06
C SER A 34 85.73 -15.49 -32.28
N LEU A 35 85.94 -16.46 -33.18
CA LEU A 35 85.09 -17.62 -33.47
C LEU A 35 85.07 -18.61 -32.29
N SER A 36 84.76 -18.09 -31.11
CA SER A 36 84.51 -18.83 -29.87
C SER A 36 83.08 -18.54 -29.39
N ASP A 37 82.15 -18.45 -30.34
CA ASP A 37 80.71 -18.36 -30.13
C ASP A 37 80.04 -19.74 -30.27
N ASP A 38 80.66 -20.76 -29.67
CA ASP A 38 80.19 -22.17 -29.72
C ASP A 38 79.65 -22.67 -28.37
N ARG A 39 79.35 -21.75 -27.45
CA ARG A 39 78.64 -22.02 -26.18
C ARG A 39 77.39 -21.18 -25.98
N ARG A 40 76.80 -20.65 -27.06
CA ARG A 40 75.49 -19.97 -27.01
C ARG A 40 74.49 -20.55 -28.02
N VAL A 41 74.58 -21.85 -28.32
CA VAL A 41 73.38 -22.56 -28.78
C VAL A 41 72.56 -22.88 -27.54
N LYS A 42 71.72 -21.93 -27.09
CA LYS A 42 70.61 -22.24 -26.19
C LYS A 42 69.71 -23.22 -26.95
N THR A 43 69.98 -24.51 -26.81
CA THR A 43 69.04 -25.57 -27.14
C THR A 43 67.83 -25.30 -26.25
N LEU A 44 66.81 -24.68 -26.85
CA LEU A 44 65.54 -24.47 -26.17
C LEU A 44 65.09 -25.83 -25.67
N SER A 45 64.84 -25.92 -24.36
CA SER A 45 64.23 -27.10 -23.76
C SER A 45 63.01 -27.50 -24.61
N PRO A 46 62.75 -28.81 -24.82
CA PRO A 46 61.60 -29.28 -25.60
C PRO A 46 60.28 -28.55 -25.24
N GLY A 47 60.06 -28.23 -23.97
CA GLY A 47 58.91 -27.43 -23.51
C GLY A 47 58.92 -25.96 -23.95
N ALA A 48 60.09 -25.31 -23.98
CA ALA A 48 60.22 -23.93 -24.45
C ALA A 48 60.02 -23.82 -25.97
N MET A 49 60.37 -24.86 -26.74
CA MET A 49 60.11 -24.92 -28.17
C MET A 49 58.60 -25.02 -28.47
N VAL A 50 57.86 -25.79 -27.66
CA VAL A 50 56.40 -25.87 -27.74
C VAL A 50 55.74 -24.56 -27.32
N ALA A 51 56.17 -23.93 -26.22
CA ALA A 51 55.65 -22.65 -25.77
C ALA A 51 55.88 -21.53 -26.81
N LYS A 52 57.08 -21.47 -27.40
CA LYS A 52 57.39 -20.50 -28.48
C LYS A 52 56.49 -20.69 -29.71
N ARG A 53 56.15 -21.93 -30.05
CA ARG A 53 55.20 -22.24 -31.13
C ARG A 53 53.75 -21.93 -30.75
N PHE A 54 53.39 -22.13 -29.49
CA PHE A 54 52.07 -21.85 -28.92
C PHE A 54 51.78 -20.34 -28.90
N PHE A 55 52.67 -19.51 -28.35
CA PHE A 55 52.51 -18.05 -28.30
C PHE A 55 52.58 -17.37 -29.67
N ARG A 56 53.16 -18.02 -30.68
CA ARG A 56 53.12 -17.54 -32.06
C ARG A 56 51.76 -17.80 -32.74
N ASN A 57 50.94 -18.71 -32.22
CA ASN A 57 49.62 -19.01 -32.76
C ASN A 57 48.54 -18.18 -32.05
N ARG A 58 47.98 -17.19 -32.76
CA ARG A 58 46.96 -16.28 -32.22
C ARG A 58 45.71 -17.01 -31.71
N ILE A 59 45.31 -18.12 -32.33
CA ILE A 59 44.13 -18.91 -31.89
C ILE A 59 44.41 -19.60 -30.55
N ALA A 60 45.62 -20.13 -30.38
CA ALA A 60 46.02 -20.83 -29.15
C ALA A 60 46.19 -19.86 -27.97
N VAL A 61 46.73 -18.67 -28.23
CA VAL A 61 46.81 -17.58 -27.24
C VAL A 61 45.41 -17.13 -26.82
N LEU A 62 44.48 -16.97 -27.76
CA LEU A 62 43.09 -16.60 -27.45
C LEU A 62 42.41 -17.66 -26.55
N GLY A 63 42.59 -18.94 -26.85
CA GLY A 63 42.09 -20.04 -26.01
C GLY A 63 42.68 -20.03 -24.60
N MET A 64 43.98 -19.75 -24.45
CA MET A 64 44.63 -19.61 -23.14
C MET A 64 44.05 -18.44 -22.33
N VAL A 65 43.81 -17.30 -22.97
CA VAL A 65 43.22 -16.12 -22.31
C VAL A 65 41.79 -16.41 -21.85
N VAL A 66 40.97 -17.05 -22.68
CA VAL A 66 39.60 -17.44 -22.31
C VAL A 66 39.62 -18.42 -21.15
N LEU A 67 40.52 -19.41 -21.15
CA LEU A 67 40.63 -20.38 -20.05
C LEU A 67 41.02 -19.69 -18.74
N ILE A 68 42.01 -18.79 -18.76
CA ILE A 68 42.40 -18.01 -17.58
C ILE A 68 41.22 -17.16 -17.10
N PHE A 69 40.49 -16.51 -18.01
CA PHE A 69 39.32 -15.73 -17.66
C PHE A 69 38.22 -16.58 -17.03
N MET A 70 37.90 -17.74 -17.58
CA MET A 70 36.92 -18.67 -16.98
C MET A 70 37.35 -19.15 -15.60
N PHE A 71 38.64 -19.44 -15.41
CA PHE A 71 39.19 -19.83 -14.11
C PHE A 71 39.07 -18.71 -13.08
N LEU A 72 39.47 -17.48 -13.43
CA LEU A 72 39.33 -16.32 -12.56
C LEU A 72 37.86 -15.99 -12.28
N PHE A 73 36.99 -16.10 -13.28
CA PHE A 73 35.56 -15.85 -13.10
C PHE A 73 34.93 -16.85 -12.12
N SER A 74 35.20 -18.15 -12.26
CA SER A 74 34.64 -19.18 -11.37
C SER A 74 35.22 -19.14 -9.95
N PHE A 75 36.54 -18.94 -9.79
CA PHE A 75 37.16 -18.97 -8.46
C PHE A 75 37.15 -17.62 -7.73
N LEU A 76 37.47 -16.53 -8.43
CA LEU A 76 37.59 -15.21 -7.80
C LEU A 76 36.24 -14.52 -7.71
N GLY A 77 35.35 -14.75 -8.67
CA GLY A 77 34.10 -14.01 -8.71
C GLY A 77 33.14 -14.39 -7.57
N GLY A 78 33.07 -15.67 -7.16
CA GLY A 78 32.34 -16.07 -5.96
C GLY A 78 32.91 -15.46 -4.67
N ALA A 79 34.22 -15.19 -4.62
CA ALA A 79 34.87 -14.55 -3.46
C ALA A 79 34.69 -13.02 -3.43
N LEU A 80 34.47 -12.38 -4.58
CA LEU A 80 34.28 -10.93 -4.71
C LEU A 80 32.83 -10.50 -4.54
N MET A 81 31.86 -11.39 -4.79
CA MET A 81 30.45 -11.06 -4.62
C MET A 81 30.05 -11.08 -3.14
N PRO A 82 29.36 -10.04 -2.65
CA PRO A 82 28.94 -9.94 -1.25
C PRO A 82 27.73 -10.83 -0.90
N TYR A 83 27.25 -11.66 -1.84
CA TYR A 83 26.01 -12.42 -1.72
C TYR A 83 26.23 -13.92 -1.82
N GLY A 84 25.43 -14.69 -1.08
CA GLY A 84 25.40 -16.15 -1.21
C GLY A 84 24.64 -16.60 -2.47
N GLU A 85 24.97 -17.80 -2.98
CA GLU A 85 24.32 -18.40 -4.17
C GLU A 85 22.79 -18.47 -4.03
N SER A 86 22.29 -18.78 -2.83
CA SER A 86 20.86 -18.94 -2.53
C SER A 86 20.24 -17.73 -1.81
N GLN A 87 20.91 -16.58 -1.81
CA GLN A 87 20.40 -15.39 -1.12
C GLN A 87 19.23 -14.78 -1.91
N LEU A 88 18.07 -14.66 -1.24
CA LEU A 88 16.89 -14.01 -1.80
C LEU A 88 16.86 -12.53 -1.44
N PHE A 89 16.61 -11.70 -2.45
CA PHE A 89 16.41 -10.27 -2.32
C PHE A 89 14.93 -9.92 -2.35
N TYR A 90 14.57 -8.92 -1.56
CA TYR A 90 13.20 -8.44 -1.42
C TYR A 90 13.16 -6.95 -1.75
N ARG A 91 12.05 -6.52 -2.36
CA ARG A 91 11.69 -5.12 -2.50
C ARG A 91 10.39 -4.85 -1.74
N LYS A 92 10.28 -3.64 -1.21
CA LYS A 92 9.00 -3.15 -0.68
C LYS A 92 8.06 -2.87 -1.85
N ASP A 93 6.89 -3.47 -1.80
CA ASP A 93 5.78 -3.14 -2.69
C ASP A 93 4.57 -2.72 -1.85
N SER A 94 3.82 -1.74 -2.33
CA SER A 94 2.60 -1.28 -1.65
C SER A 94 1.41 -1.83 -2.40
N GLN A 95 0.60 -2.64 -1.71
CA GLN A 95 -0.62 -3.17 -2.29
C GLN A 95 -1.83 -2.67 -1.51
N SER A 96 -2.77 -2.08 -2.23
CA SER A 96 -4.08 -1.71 -1.71
C SER A 96 -5.01 -2.91 -1.77
N GLN A 97 -5.57 -3.30 -0.63
CA GLN A 97 -6.56 -4.36 -0.54
C GLN A 97 -7.88 -3.81 -0.05
N LYS A 98 -9.00 -4.33 -0.57
CA LYS A 98 -10.34 -3.95 -0.11
C LYS A 98 -10.52 -4.36 1.35
N TYR A 99 -10.74 -3.39 2.21
CA TYR A 99 -10.82 -3.55 3.66
C TYR A 99 -12.27 -3.47 4.15
N ALA A 100 -13.01 -2.44 3.70
CA ALA A 100 -14.40 -2.23 4.06
C ALA A 100 -15.24 -1.77 2.86
N GLY A 101 -16.55 -2.00 2.93
CA GLY A 101 -17.53 -1.42 2.03
C GLY A 101 -18.52 -0.57 2.82
N VAL A 102 -18.66 0.70 2.47
CA VAL A 102 -19.63 1.61 3.08
C VAL A 102 -20.77 1.86 2.11
N LYS A 103 -22.00 1.50 2.50
CA LYS A 103 -23.20 1.77 1.71
C LYS A 103 -24.00 2.90 2.34
N VAL A 104 -24.35 3.90 1.53
CA VAL A 104 -25.21 5.00 1.97
C VAL A 104 -26.67 4.61 1.73
N ASN A 105 -27.46 4.60 2.79
CA ASN A 105 -28.91 4.46 2.68
C ASN A 105 -29.49 5.77 2.14
N THR A 106 -30.29 5.66 1.08
CA THR A 106 -30.96 6.79 0.42
C THR A 106 -32.47 6.61 0.31
N GLU A 107 -32.96 5.42 0.63
CA GLU A 107 -34.36 5.05 0.52
C GLU A 107 -35.00 5.00 1.91
N LEU A 108 -36.27 5.42 1.98
CA LEU A 108 -37.05 5.33 3.21
C LEU A 108 -37.37 3.86 3.52
N ARG A 109 -37.08 3.46 4.76
CA ARG A 109 -37.41 2.16 5.30
C ARG A 109 -38.54 2.32 6.32
N TYR A 110 -39.51 1.42 6.24
CA TYR A 110 -40.68 1.44 7.11
C TYR A 110 -40.54 0.39 8.21
N GLN A 111 -40.79 0.80 9.43
CA GLN A 111 -40.96 -0.10 10.56
C GLN A 111 -42.34 0.11 11.17
N GLN A 112 -42.99 -0.97 11.57
CA GLN A 112 -44.35 -0.98 12.09
C GLN A 112 -44.34 -1.36 13.57
N ALA A 113 -45.18 -0.71 14.37
CA ALA A 113 -45.31 -1.01 15.80
C ALA A 113 -45.95 -2.39 16.01
N GLU A 114 -47.00 -2.67 15.24
CA GLU A 114 -47.67 -3.95 15.19
C GLU A 114 -47.71 -4.46 13.75
N LYS A 115 -47.79 -5.79 13.60
CA LYS A 115 -47.94 -6.41 12.28
C LYS A 115 -49.19 -5.85 11.58
N ASP A 116 -49.04 -5.45 10.32
CA ASP A 116 -50.10 -4.92 9.46
C ASP A 116 -50.70 -3.56 9.89
N SER A 117 -50.09 -2.87 10.87
CA SER A 117 -50.53 -1.53 11.28
C SER A 117 -50.28 -0.44 10.22
N PHE A 118 -49.32 -0.67 9.33
CA PHE A 118 -48.99 0.20 8.20
C PHE A 118 -48.65 -0.60 6.92
N PRO A 119 -49.68 -1.10 6.22
CA PRO A 119 -49.52 -1.99 5.07
C PRO A 119 -48.90 -1.27 3.85
N ALA A 120 -48.45 -2.03 2.86
CA ALA A 120 -47.81 -1.50 1.64
C ALA A 120 -48.67 -0.46 0.90
N LEU A 121 -50.00 -0.61 0.93
CA LEU A 121 -50.92 0.39 0.36
C LEU A 121 -50.81 1.73 1.10
N ALA A 122 -50.72 1.71 2.43
CA ALA A 122 -50.54 2.91 3.24
C ALA A 122 -49.16 3.53 3.03
N GLN A 123 -48.11 2.72 2.86
CA GLN A 123 -46.76 3.19 2.49
C GLN A 123 -46.79 3.94 1.14
N ALA A 124 -47.47 3.40 0.13
CA ALA A 124 -47.60 4.05 -1.18
C ALA A 124 -48.38 5.37 -1.10
N GLN A 125 -49.49 5.40 -0.33
CA GLN A 125 -50.26 6.64 -0.12
C GLN A 125 -49.48 7.69 0.67
N PHE A 126 -48.66 7.28 1.64
CA PHE A 126 -47.75 8.16 2.35
C PHE A 126 -46.74 8.82 1.41
N VAL A 127 -46.08 8.04 0.52
CA VAL A 127 -45.14 8.61 -0.46
C VAL A 127 -45.83 9.62 -1.38
N LEU A 128 -47.07 9.32 -1.81
CA LEU A 128 -47.88 10.24 -2.60
C LEU A 128 -48.24 11.53 -1.84
N ALA A 129 -48.66 11.39 -0.58
CA ALA A 129 -49.02 12.50 0.30
C ALA A 129 -47.80 13.40 0.56
N LYS A 130 -46.64 12.80 0.84
CA LYS A 130 -45.35 13.50 0.98
C LYS A 130 -44.99 14.27 -0.28
N GLY A 131 -45.12 13.66 -1.46
CA GLY A 131 -44.88 14.33 -2.75
C GLY A 131 -45.82 15.50 -3.02
N LYS A 132 -47.06 15.42 -2.51
CA LYS A 132 -48.06 16.50 -2.58
C LYS A 132 -47.98 17.50 -1.43
N LYS A 133 -47.08 17.30 -0.46
CA LYS A 133 -46.96 18.08 0.79
C LYS A 133 -48.24 18.08 1.63
N LEU A 134 -48.98 16.97 1.64
CA LEU A 134 -50.14 16.74 2.49
C LEU A 134 -49.71 15.89 3.68
N THR A 135 -49.98 16.34 4.91
CA THR A 135 -49.61 15.62 6.15
C THR A 135 -50.63 14.55 6.56
N GLU A 136 -51.78 14.52 5.89
CA GLU A 136 -52.85 13.56 6.10
C GLU A 136 -53.14 12.79 4.82
N PHE A 137 -53.46 11.50 4.96
CA PHE A 137 -53.80 10.63 3.85
C PHE A 137 -54.67 9.46 4.30
N ALA A 138 -55.51 8.97 3.39
CA ALA A 138 -56.34 7.80 3.63
C ALA A 138 -55.78 6.59 2.88
N ALA A 139 -55.75 5.43 3.53
CA ALA A 139 -55.37 4.17 2.90
C ALA A 139 -56.15 3.02 3.50
N GLY A 140 -56.75 2.18 2.65
CA GLY A 140 -57.50 1.00 3.11
C GLY A 140 -58.65 1.31 4.07
N GLY A 141 -59.27 2.49 3.96
CA GLY A 141 -60.35 2.92 4.85
C GLY A 141 -59.89 3.44 6.22
N VAL A 142 -58.58 3.58 6.45
CA VAL A 142 -58.00 4.19 7.65
C VAL A 142 -57.38 5.53 7.27
N ASP A 143 -57.69 6.55 8.07
CA ASP A 143 -57.06 7.86 7.96
C ASP A 143 -55.77 7.88 8.78
N TYR A 144 -54.67 8.22 8.13
CA TYR A 144 -53.35 8.37 8.71
C TYR A 144 -52.92 9.83 8.67
N SER A 145 -52.06 10.19 9.62
CA SER A 145 -51.31 11.44 9.62
C SER A 145 -49.85 11.12 9.86
N TYR A 146 -48.96 11.94 9.32
CA TYR A 146 -47.54 11.85 9.64
C TYR A 146 -47.00 13.20 10.10
N GLU A 147 -45.96 13.12 10.92
CA GLU A 147 -45.13 14.25 11.31
C GLU A 147 -43.68 14.02 10.85
N GLU A 148 -43.01 15.11 10.50
CA GLU A 148 -41.57 15.10 10.21
C GLU A 148 -40.83 15.30 11.54
N ALA A 149 -40.30 14.21 12.08
CA ALA A 149 -39.61 14.19 13.37
C ALA A 149 -38.12 14.52 13.25
N GLY A 150 -37.59 14.57 12.03
CA GLY A 150 -36.21 14.92 11.72
C GLY A 150 -35.95 14.84 10.21
N LYS A 151 -34.72 15.15 9.80
CA LYS A 151 -34.33 15.09 8.38
C LYS A 151 -34.44 13.65 7.87
N ASP A 152 -35.26 13.45 6.84
CA ASP A 152 -35.55 12.14 6.24
C ASP A 152 -36.12 11.12 7.25
N PHE A 153 -36.78 11.59 8.32
CA PHE A 153 -37.39 10.79 9.38
C PHE A 153 -38.82 11.24 9.68
N TYR A 154 -39.76 10.32 9.53
CA TYR A 154 -41.20 10.58 9.66
C TYR A 154 -41.85 9.59 10.62
N ILE A 155 -42.69 10.10 11.50
CA ILE A 155 -43.50 9.31 12.42
C ILE A 155 -44.92 9.29 11.88
N ILE A 156 -45.52 8.11 11.81
CA ILE A 156 -46.83 7.88 11.21
C ILE A 156 -47.77 7.37 12.29
N SER A 157 -48.92 8.04 12.41
CA SER A 157 -49.96 7.76 13.40
C SER A 157 -51.32 7.67 12.71
N LYS A 158 -52.28 7.01 13.37
CA LYS A 158 -53.69 7.09 12.93
C LYS A 158 -54.25 8.46 13.25
N LYS A 159 -55.08 9.01 12.37
CA LYS A 159 -55.69 10.33 12.56
C LYS A 159 -56.46 10.38 13.90
N GLY A 160 -56.12 11.37 14.73
CA GLY A 160 -56.70 11.54 16.07
C GLY A 160 -56.06 10.71 17.17
N SER A 161 -55.02 9.91 16.89
CA SER A 161 -54.21 9.22 17.88
C SER A 161 -52.79 9.79 17.89
N SER A 162 -52.22 9.94 19.09
CA SER A 162 -50.81 10.29 19.27
C SER A 162 -49.89 9.07 19.30
N ALA A 163 -50.44 7.85 19.28
CA ALA A 163 -49.64 6.63 19.32
C ALA A 163 -49.08 6.33 17.92
N PRO A 164 -47.74 6.24 17.76
CA PRO A 164 -47.12 5.92 16.48
C PRO A 164 -47.45 4.48 16.08
N VAL A 165 -47.96 4.30 14.86
CA VAL A 165 -48.22 2.98 14.28
C VAL A 165 -47.07 2.52 13.39
N ALA A 166 -46.32 3.45 12.82
CA ALA A 166 -45.12 3.17 12.03
C ALA A 166 -44.19 4.38 12.03
N PHE A 167 -42.96 4.16 11.60
CA PHE A 167 -42.07 5.25 11.20
C PHE A 167 -41.41 4.94 9.86
N ALA A 168 -41.01 5.99 9.16
CA ALA A 168 -40.26 5.93 7.92
C ALA A 168 -38.94 6.70 8.09
N ALA A 169 -37.81 6.00 7.99
CA ALA A 169 -36.49 6.61 8.19
C ALA A 169 -35.53 6.15 7.08
N VAL A 170 -34.61 7.03 6.67
CA VAL A 170 -33.46 6.63 5.85
C VAL A 170 -32.38 5.98 6.70
N ASP A 171 -32.19 6.48 7.93
CA ASP A 171 -31.21 5.95 8.87
C ASP A 171 -31.71 4.62 9.46
N THR A 172 -30.78 3.70 9.68
CA THR A 172 -31.09 2.34 10.15
C THR A 172 -30.52 2.07 11.51
N VAL A 173 -31.31 1.42 12.38
CA VAL A 173 -30.86 0.94 13.69
C VAL A 173 -30.64 -0.57 13.62
N THR A 174 -29.41 -1.00 13.91
CA THR A 174 -28.99 -2.41 13.86
C THR A 174 -28.47 -2.83 15.23
N SER A 175 -28.85 -4.02 15.71
CA SER A 175 -28.34 -4.56 16.98
C SER A 175 -26.86 -4.92 16.90
N VAL A 176 -26.08 -4.60 17.93
CA VAL A 176 -24.65 -4.96 18.01
C VAL A 176 -24.46 -6.46 18.28
N SER A 177 -25.37 -7.08 19.04
CA SER A 177 -25.24 -8.50 19.42
C SER A 177 -25.69 -9.47 18.33
N GLY A 178 -26.32 -8.97 17.26
CA GLY A 178 -27.03 -9.80 16.26
C GLY A 178 -28.19 -10.62 16.85
N ALA A 179 -28.42 -10.55 18.16
CA ALA A 179 -29.39 -11.33 18.90
C ALA A 179 -30.65 -10.48 19.14
N GLY A 180 -31.65 -10.66 18.27
CA GLY A 180 -32.97 -10.06 18.42
C GLY A 180 -33.15 -8.73 17.69
N GLN A 181 -34.39 -8.45 17.31
CA GLN A 181 -34.80 -7.14 16.80
C GLN A 181 -34.95 -6.17 17.96
N ILE A 182 -34.38 -4.98 17.82
CA ILE A 182 -34.58 -3.88 18.78
C ILE A 182 -36.08 -3.53 18.80
N PRO A 183 -36.73 -3.38 19.97
CA PRO A 183 -38.14 -3.03 20.05
C PRO A 183 -38.49 -1.73 19.31
N PHE A 184 -39.71 -1.64 18.77
CA PHE A 184 -40.17 -0.49 17.98
C PHE A 184 -39.97 0.86 18.70
N ALA A 185 -40.35 0.94 19.97
CA ALA A 185 -40.21 2.15 20.78
C ALA A 185 -38.74 2.57 20.96
N GLU A 186 -37.84 1.61 21.22
CA GLU A 186 -36.41 1.88 21.36
C GLU A 186 -35.81 2.35 20.03
N GLN A 187 -36.17 1.73 18.90
CA GLN A 187 -35.73 2.19 17.57
C GLN A 187 -36.19 3.62 17.27
N LEU A 188 -37.46 3.94 17.59
CA LEU A 188 -38.04 5.27 17.38
C LEU A 188 -37.29 6.33 18.19
N SER A 189 -37.04 6.07 19.48
CA SER A 189 -36.35 7.01 20.37
C SER A 189 -34.88 7.19 19.98
N ILE A 190 -34.20 6.11 19.58
CA ILE A 190 -32.82 6.17 19.03
C ILE A 190 -32.76 7.07 17.79
N LEU A 191 -33.66 6.86 16.82
CA LEU A 191 -33.68 7.64 15.58
C LEU A 191 -34.05 9.11 15.83
N LYS A 192 -34.96 9.35 16.78
CA LYS A 192 -35.32 10.72 17.19
C LYS A 192 -34.12 11.44 17.81
N ALA A 193 -33.39 10.78 18.72
CA ALA A 193 -32.17 11.33 19.30
C ALA A 193 -31.10 11.60 18.24
N LEU A 194 -30.87 10.65 17.32
CA LEU A 194 -29.92 10.77 16.21
C LEU A 194 -30.23 11.96 15.30
N THR A 195 -31.49 12.09 14.89
CA THR A 195 -31.91 13.15 13.94
C THR A 195 -31.96 14.53 14.57
N ASN A 196 -32.17 14.62 15.89
CA ASN A 196 -32.17 15.87 16.64
C ASN A 196 -30.78 16.23 17.22
N GLY A 197 -29.78 15.36 17.08
CA GLY A 197 -28.43 15.58 17.63
C GLY A 197 -28.35 15.46 19.15
N GLU A 198 -29.27 14.71 19.77
CA GLU A 198 -29.26 14.44 21.21
C GLU A 198 -28.21 13.35 21.51
N LYS A 199 -27.31 13.62 22.47
CA LYS A 199 -26.24 12.68 22.86
C LYS A 199 -26.66 11.69 23.93
N GLU A 200 -27.70 12.01 24.70
CA GLU A 200 -28.20 11.18 25.79
C GLU A 200 -29.72 11.26 25.84
N PHE A 201 -30.39 10.14 26.05
CA PHE A 201 -31.84 10.08 26.24
C PHE A 201 -32.23 8.90 27.12
N THR A 202 -33.46 8.92 27.63
CA THR A 202 -34.00 7.84 28.47
C THR A 202 -35.26 7.28 27.83
N GLU A 203 -35.37 5.95 27.79
CA GLU A 203 -36.53 5.24 27.21
C GLU A 203 -36.77 3.96 28.02
N GLY A 204 -38.01 3.72 28.44
CA GLY A 204 -38.36 2.51 29.20
C GLY A 204 -37.62 2.33 30.54
N GLY A 205 -37.05 3.40 31.10
CA GLY A 205 -36.27 3.36 32.35
C GLY A 205 -34.78 3.03 32.20
N SER A 206 -34.29 2.78 30.98
CA SER A 206 -32.87 2.66 30.66
C SER A 206 -32.29 3.98 30.15
N SER A 207 -31.00 4.19 30.40
CA SER A 207 -30.24 5.33 29.87
C SER A 207 -29.53 4.93 28.58
N TYR A 208 -29.64 5.78 27.56
CA TYR A 208 -28.98 5.57 26.27
C TYR A 208 -28.03 6.73 25.99
N THR A 209 -26.86 6.40 25.44
CA THR A 209 -25.93 7.40 24.93
C THR A 209 -25.67 7.14 23.46
N LEU A 210 -25.59 8.22 22.68
CA LEU A 210 -25.38 8.20 21.24
C LEU A 210 -24.06 8.90 20.92
N SER A 211 -23.21 8.18 20.21
CA SER A 211 -21.91 8.67 19.71
C SER A 211 -22.04 9.20 18.28
N GLU A 212 -21.05 9.95 17.82
CA GLU A 212 -21.11 10.66 16.52
C GLU A 212 -21.03 9.70 15.31
N ASP A 213 -20.47 8.49 15.47
CA ASP A 213 -20.56 7.44 14.46
C ASP A 213 -21.92 6.76 14.37
N GLY A 214 -22.84 7.06 15.30
CA GLY A 214 -24.11 6.37 15.42
C GLY A 214 -24.10 5.19 16.39
N THR A 215 -23.01 4.95 17.14
CA THR A 215 -22.99 3.90 18.16
C THR A 215 -23.88 4.29 19.34
N VAL A 216 -24.80 3.39 19.69
CA VAL A 216 -25.74 3.53 20.80
C VAL A 216 -25.33 2.59 21.92
N THR A 217 -25.06 3.13 23.10
CA THR A 217 -24.92 2.32 24.32
C THR A 217 -26.19 2.39 25.15
N LYS A 218 -26.57 1.27 25.77
CA LYS A 218 -27.67 1.14 26.72
C LYS A 218 -27.07 0.77 28.08
N ASP A 219 -27.25 1.62 29.07
CA ASP A 219 -26.72 1.45 30.43
C ASP A 219 -25.20 1.14 30.44
N GLY A 220 -24.45 1.80 29.55
CA GLY A 220 -23.00 1.62 29.40
C GLY A 220 -22.54 0.42 28.56
N THR A 221 -23.47 -0.38 28.03
CA THR A 221 -23.15 -1.53 27.16
C THR A 221 -23.51 -1.22 25.71
N ALA A 222 -22.65 -1.58 24.75
CA ALA A 222 -22.95 -1.42 23.33
C ALA A 222 -24.24 -2.17 22.95
N TYR A 223 -25.23 -1.44 22.45
CA TYR A 223 -26.59 -1.94 22.24
C TYR A 223 -26.96 -1.96 20.77
N ALA A 224 -26.81 -0.82 20.10
CA ALA A 224 -27.22 -0.67 18.70
C ALA A 224 -26.25 0.23 17.93
N TYR A 225 -26.39 0.21 16.61
CA TYR A 225 -25.73 1.10 15.67
C TYR A 225 -26.79 1.76 14.79
N ALA A 226 -26.91 3.08 14.90
CA ALA A 226 -27.90 3.91 14.23
C ALA A 226 -27.21 4.86 13.26
N SER A 227 -27.26 4.57 11.96
CA SER A 227 -26.57 5.40 10.97
C SER A 227 -27.24 5.35 9.59
N ARG A 228 -27.00 6.40 8.81
CA ARG A 228 -27.26 6.44 7.37
C ARG A 228 -26.31 5.55 6.59
N TYR A 229 -25.11 5.35 7.14
CA TYR A 229 -24.03 4.61 6.53
C TYR A 229 -23.98 3.20 7.12
N VAL A 230 -23.97 2.19 6.25
CA VAL A 230 -23.78 0.80 6.65
C VAL A 230 -22.36 0.41 6.29
N VAL A 231 -21.52 0.27 7.32
CA VAL A 231 -20.11 -0.13 7.18
C VAL A 231 -20.01 -1.65 7.34
N ASN A 232 -19.58 -2.33 6.28
CA ASN A 232 -19.38 -3.79 6.28
C ASN A 232 -17.91 -4.13 6.06
N ALA A 233 -17.40 -5.09 6.84
CA ALA A 233 -16.08 -5.64 6.64
C ALA A 233 -16.06 -6.54 5.41
N ILE A 234 -15.00 -6.45 4.60
CA ILE A 234 -14.81 -7.34 3.46
C ILE A 234 -14.26 -8.69 3.93
N MET A 235 -13.40 -8.68 4.94
CA MET A 235 -12.84 -9.89 5.55
C MET A 235 -13.56 -10.19 6.87
N SER A 236 -13.86 -11.46 7.14
CA SER A 236 -14.67 -11.89 8.29
C SER A 236 -13.98 -11.74 9.65
N ASP A 237 -12.66 -11.60 9.65
CA ASP A 237 -11.80 -11.40 10.83
C ASP A 237 -11.69 -9.92 11.23
N VAL A 238 -12.18 -9.00 10.39
CA VAL A 238 -12.10 -7.56 10.66
C VAL A 238 -13.33 -7.09 11.42
N THR A 239 -13.11 -6.56 12.62
CA THR A 239 -14.06 -5.75 13.37
C THR A 239 -13.60 -4.29 13.36
N PHE A 240 -14.55 -3.37 13.33
CA PHE A 240 -14.25 -1.94 13.31
C PHE A 240 -14.43 -1.34 14.70
N SER A 241 -13.40 -0.64 15.18
CA SER A 241 -13.51 0.18 16.38
C SER A 241 -14.46 1.36 16.16
N GLN A 242 -15.00 1.90 17.24
CA GLN A 242 -15.90 3.06 17.20
C GLN A 242 -15.18 4.27 16.57
N LYS A 243 -13.98 4.58 17.04
CA LYS A 243 -13.13 5.68 16.54
C LYS A 243 -12.87 5.56 15.04
N PHE A 244 -12.57 4.36 14.55
CA PHE A 244 -12.36 4.14 13.12
C PHE A 244 -13.60 4.50 12.29
N LYS A 245 -14.80 4.12 12.77
CA LYS A 245 -16.05 4.46 12.09
C LYS A 245 -16.33 5.96 12.14
N GLU A 246 -16.11 6.61 13.28
CA GLU A 246 -16.29 8.06 13.45
C GLU A 246 -15.47 8.81 12.39
N GLU A 247 -14.16 8.54 12.36
CA GLU A 247 -13.25 9.20 11.43
C GLU A 247 -13.56 8.84 9.98
N LEU A 248 -13.81 7.57 9.68
CA LEU A 248 -14.18 7.14 8.33
C LEU A 248 -15.43 7.89 7.81
N LEU A 249 -16.46 8.02 8.65
CA LEU A 249 -17.70 8.70 8.26
C LEU A 249 -17.51 10.20 8.12
N GLU A 250 -16.73 10.82 9.01
CA GLU A 250 -16.37 12.23 8.89
C GLU A 250 -15.66 12.51 7.56
N GLN A 251 -14.68 11.67 7.20
CA GLN A 251 -13.91 11.82 5.96
C GLN A 251 -14.77 11.59 4.71
N ILE A 252 -15.69 10.63 4.74
CA ILE A 252 -16.68 10.43 3.66
C ILE A 252 -17.57 11.66 3.51
N GLN A 253 -18.04 12.25 4.62
CA GLN A 253 -18.89 13.45 4.61
C GLN A 253 -18.13 14.70 4.13
N ALA A 254 -16.85 14.81 4.49
CA ALA A 254 -15.95 15.86 4.01
C ALA A 254 -15.58 15.71 2.52
N GLY A 255 -15.88 14.55 1.91
CA GLY A 255 -15.53 14.25 0.52
C GLY A 255 -14.03 13.98 0.32
N ALA A 256 -13.33 13.56 1.37
CA ALA A 256 -11.94 13.17 1.29
C ALA A 256 -11.78 11.87 0.48
N THR A 257 -10.63 11.68 -0.15
CA THR A 257 -10.32 10.47 -0.94
C THR A 257 -9.43 9.49 -0.17
N SER A 258 -8.83 9.91 0.92
CA SER A 258 -7.94 9.08 1.75
C SER A 258 -7.80 9.66 3.15
N PHE A 259 -7.52 8.80 4.12
CA PHE A 259 -7.20 9.19 5.50
C PHE A 259 -6.26 8.16 6.13
N SER A 260 -5.61 8.56 7.21
CA SER A 260 -4.71 7.72 8.00
C SER A 260 -5.35 7.51 9.36
N PHE A 261 -5.39 6.28 9.83
CA PHE A 261 -5.96 5.96 11.13
C PHE A 261 -4.97 5.14 11.94
N THR A 262 -4.82 5.50 13.21
CA THR A 262 -3.98 4.79 14.17
C THR A 262 -4.89 4.04 15.13
N ASP A 263 -4.79 2.72 15.12
CA ASP A 263 -5.60 1.88 16.00
C ASP A 263 -5.12 1.96 17.46
N ASP A 264 -5.89 1.38 18.38
CA ASP A 264 -5.57 1.39 19.82
C ASP A 264 -4.22 0.73 20.14
N ASP A 265 -3.72 -0.15 19.26
CA ASP A 265 -2.38 -0.78 19.33
C ASP A 265 -1.24 0.15 18.86
N GLY A 266 -1.54 1.38 18.43
CA GLY A 266 -0.55 2.34 17.92
C GLY A 266 -0.07 2.05 16.50
N VAL A 267 -0.74 1.16 15.77
CA VAL A 267 -0.42 0.82 14.39
C VAL A 267 -1.16 1.80 13.46
N GLU A 268 -0.39 2.64 12.77
CA GLU A 268 -0.91 3.54 11.75
C GLU A 268 -1.12 2.80 10.42
N ALA A 269 -2.31 2.97 9.83
CA ALA A 269 -2.65 2.45 8.52
C ALA A 269 -3.25 3.54 7.63
N ASN A 270 -2.95 3.46 6.33
CA ASN A 270 -3.46 4.39 5.34
C ASN A 270 -4.64 3.77 4.59
N TYR A 271 -5.71 4.53 4.45
CA TYR A 271 -6.95 4.12 3.81
C TYR A 271 -7.26 5.03 2.62
N THR A 272 -7.62 4.46 1.49
CA THR A 272 -8.12 5.15 0.30
C THR A 272 -9.60 4.84 0.13
N MET A 273 -10.40 5.82 -0.25
CA MET A 273 -11.85 5.70 -0.38
C MET A 273 -12.24 5.91 -1.85
N GLU A 274 -12.82 4.89 -2.45
CA GLU A 274 -13.24 4.89 -3.86
C GLU A 274 -14.75 4.70 -3.98
N TYR A 275 -15.45 5.67 -4.56
CA TYR A 275 -16.88 5.56 -4.78
C TYR A 275 -17.20 4.77 -6.06
N ASP A 276 -17.98 3.69 -5.92
CA ASP A 276 -18.55 2.94 -7.03
C ASP A 276 -20.01 3.37 -7.26
N ALA A 277 -20.24 4.08 -8.35
CA ALA A 277 -21.55 4.58 -8.75
C ALA A 277 -22.55 3.48 -9.13
N THR A 278 -22.07 2.30 -9.54
CA THR A 278 -22.94 1.18 -9.95
C THR A 278 -23.60 0.53 -8.74
N SER A 279 -22.80 0.25 -7.72
CA SER A 279 -23.28 -0.34 -6.47
C SER A 279 -23.75 0.71 -5.44
N LYS A 280 -23.47 1.99 -5.69
CA LYS A 280 -23.66 3.11 -4.75
C LYS A 280 -22.94 2.86 -3.42
N THR A 281 -21.72 2.33 -3.49
CA THR A 281 -20.91 2.00 -2.31
C THR A 281 -19.54 2.67 -2.36
N TYR A 282 -18.99 3.02 -1.20
CA TYR A 282 -17.60 3.41 -1.04
C TYR A 282 -16.78 2.16 -0.70
N ASN A 283 -15.80 1.84 -1.55
CA ASN A 283 -14.80 0.84 -1.28
C ASN A 283 -13.66 1.50 -0.49
N ILE A 284 -13.40 0.99 0.70
CA ILE A 284 -12.30 1.44 1.55
C ILE A 284 -11.15 0.47 1.33
N LEU A 285 -10.06 0.95 0.77
CA LEU A 285 -8.85 0.18 0.51
C LEU A 285 -7.80 0.50 1.56
N GLN A 286 -7.25 -0.53 2.21
CA GLN A 286 -6.11 -0.38 3.12
C GLN A 286 -4.81 -0.62 2.34
N SER A 287 -3.89 0.33 2.42
CA SER A 287 -2.53 0.15 1.88
C SER A 287 -1.69 -0.65 2.87
N ARG A 288 -1.10 -1.76 2.41
CA ARG A 288 -0.14 -2.55 3.19
C ARG A 288 1.17 -2.63 2.44
N GLU A 289 2.27 -2.32 3.12
CA GLU A 289 3.60 -2.64 2.62
C GLU A 289 3.81 -4.16 2.73
N GLN A 290 4.17 -4.79 1.63
CA GLN A 290 4.56 -6.19 1.60
C GLN A 290 5.97 -6.32 1.02
N MET A 291 6.73 -7.25 1.57
CA MET A 291 8.03 -7.63 1.03
C MET A 291 7.78 -8.67 -0.06
N VAL A 292 8.01 -8.27 -1.31
CA VAL A 292 7.94 -9.18 -2.47
C VAL A 292 9.36 -9.52 -2.92
N TYR A 293 9.55 -10.70 -3.49
CA TYR A 293 10.82 -11.03 -4.13
C TYR A 293 11.16 -9.98 -5.18
N ASP A 294 12.41 -9.50 -5.18
CA ASP A 294 12.90 -8.59 -6.20
C ASP A 294 13.21 -9.40 -7.47
N SER A 295 12.18 -9.92 -8.13
CA SER A 295 12.31 -10.74 -9.33
C SER A 295 12.50 -9.88 -10.58
N TYR A 296 13.43 -10.27 -11.45
CA TYR A 296 13.74 -9.56 -12.70
C TYR A 296 14.15 -8.08 -12.54
N SER A 297 14.87 -7.79 -11.46
CA SER A 297 15.45 -6.46 -11.24
C SER A 297 16.49 -6.17 -12.32
N PRO A 298 16.50 -4.97 -12.92
CA PRO A 298 17.48 -4.62 -13.94
C PRO A 298 18.91 -4.56 -13.36
N PRO A 299 19.95 -4.65 -14.21
CA PRO A 299 21.34 -4.46 -13.79
C PRO A 299 21.54 -3.18 -12.96
N SER A 300 22.13 -3.34 -11.78
CA SER A 300 22.41 -2.27 -10.84
C SER A 300 23.79 -2.45 -10.21
N LYS A 301 24.27 -1.47 -9.44
CA LYS A 301 25.55 -1.59 -8.72
C LYS A 301 25.53 -2.72 -7.69
N ALA A 302 24.37 -2.97 -7.10
CA ALA A 302 24.15 -4.08 -6.18
C ALA A 302 24.11 -5.39 -6.96
N HIS A 303 23.32 -5.46 -8.04
CA HIS A 303 23.16 -6.65 -8.87
C HIS A 303 23.66 -6.40 -10.30
N PRO A 304 24.96 -6.63 -10.63
CA PRO A 304 25.53 -6.21 -11.91
C PRO A 304 24.88 -6.87 -13.14
N LEU A 305 24.27 -8.05 -12.97
CA LEU A 305 23.48 -8.72 -14.02
C LEU A 305 21.97 -8.76 -13.69
N GLY A 306 21.54 -8.02 -12.66
CA GLY A 306 20.17 -8.05 -12.17
C GLY A 306 19.86 -9.29 -11.34
N THR A 307 18.58 -9.49 -11.05
CA THR A 307 18.07 -10.65 -10.32
C THR A 307 17.26 -11.58 -11.21
N ASP A 308 17.21 -12.86 -10.85
CA ASP A 308 16.45 -13.88 -11.56
C ASP A 308 14.94 -13.86 -11.21
N LYS A 309 14.17 -14.84 -11.71
CA LYS A 309 12.74 -14.99 -11.41
C LYS A 309 12.45 -15.17 -9.91
N ASN A 310 13.39 -15.73 -9.17
CA ASN A 310 13.23 -16.06 -7.75
C ASN A 310 13.79 -14.96 -6.84
N GLY A 311 14.27 -13.85 -7.42
CA GLY A 311 14.88 -12.75 -6.66
C GLY A 311 16.27 -13.06 -6.15
N MET A 312 17.02 -13.94 -6.83
CA MET A 312 18.44 -14.20 -6.55
C MET A 312 19.33 -13.45 -7.54
N ASP A 313 20.55 -13.10 -7.15
CA ASP A 313 21.49 -12.41 -8.02
C ASP A 313 21.91 -13.30 -9.20
N MET A 314 21.81 -12.78 -10.43
CA MET A 314 22.12 -13.55 -11.64
C MET A 314 23.61 -13.83 -11.79
N LEU A 315 24.47 -12.94 -11.28
CA LEU A 315 25.91 -13.03 -11.45
C LEU A 315 26.51 -14.08 -10.51
N THR A 316 26.06 -14.17 -9.26
CA THR A 316 26.47 -15.28 -8.36
C THR A 316 26.00 -16.64 -8.85
N ARG A 317 24.88 -16.74 -9.55
CA ARG A 317 24.37 -18.01 -10.12
C ARG A 317 25.09 -18.47 -11.38
N LEU A 318 25.79 -17.57 -12.06
CA LEU A 318 26.55 -17.87 -13.28
C LEU A 318 27.99 -18.33 -12.97
N MET A 319 28.47 -18.10 -11.76
CA MET A 319 29.85 -18.39 -11.33
C MET A 319 29.96 -19.76 -10.65
#